data_AF-A0A7C5F5E6-F1
#
_entry.id   AF-A0A7C5F5E6-F1
#
_cell.length_a   1.000
_cell.length_b   1.000
_cell.length_c   1.000
_cell.angle_alpha   90.00
_cell.angle_beta   90.00
_cell.angle_gamma   90.00
#
_symmetry.space_group_name_H-M   'P 1'
#
loop_
_entity.id
_entity.type
_entity.pdbx_description
1 polymer ?
#
loop_
_entity_poly.entity_id
_entity_poly.type
_entity_poly.pdbx_seq_one_letter_code
_entity_poly.pdbx_strand_id
1 'polypeptide(L)' 'MHRVLSLLIALTTLGPTLALAEEVSHGSYRGIGAIYYTIIGAILIYDVNDAFGKKAMLIAAPIIIIGLYLLLPPGA' A
#
# COMPACT_ATOMS: atom_id res chain seq x y z
N MET A 1 -2.95 -3.21 -21.15
CA MET A 1 -1.68 -2.45 -21.07
C MET A 1 -1.90 -0.99 -20.66
N HIS A 2 -2.89 -0.27 -21.22
CA HIS A 2 -3.19 1.13 -20.85
C HIS A 2 -3.42 1.38 -19.34
N ARG A 3 -4.10 0.48 -18.63
CA ARG A 3 -4.38 0.65 -17.19
C ARG A 3 -3.12 0.59 -16.31
N VAL A 4 -2.15 -0.24 -16.68
CA VAL A 4 -0.86 -0.37 -15.97
C VAL A 4 0.01 0.85 -16.23
N LEU A 5 0.02 1.34 -17.47
CA LEU A 5 0.69 2.59 -17.84
C LEU A 5 0.09 3.80 -17.10
N SER A 6 -1.24 3.90 -17.01
CA SER A 6 -1.90 4.97 -16.24
C SER A 6 -1.56 4.92 -14.75
N LEU A 7 -1.44 3.72 -14.17
CA LEU A 7 -1.04 3.53 -12.78
C LEU A 7 0.42 3.96 -12.55
N LEU A 8 1.33 3.56 -13.45
CA LEU A 8 2.74 3.95 -13.39
C LEU A 8 2.92 5.46 -13.54
N ILE A 9 2.16 6.09 -14.45
CA ILE A 9 2.18 7.54 -14.65
C ILE A 9 1.66 8.27 -13.40
N ALA A 10 0.60 7.77 -12.76
CA ALA A 10 0.12 8.35 -11.51
C ALA A 10 1.12 8.22 -10.36
N LEU A 11 1.83 7.08 -10.28
CA LEU A 11 2.86 6.86 -9.26
C LEU A 11 4.09 7.75 -9.46
N THR A 12 4.50 8.03 -10.70
CA THR A 12 5.64 8.90 -10.97
C THR A 12 5.31 10.38 -10.82
N THR A 13 4.08 10.82 -11.10
CA THR A 13 3.67 12.23 -10.93
C THR A 13 3.40 12.60 -9.48
N LEU A 14 3.10 11.63 -8.62
CA LEU A 14 2.97 11.81 -7.16
C LEU A 14 4.33 11.79 -6.43
N GLY A 15 5.41 11.32 -7.08
CA GLY A 15 6.75 11.24 -6.51
C GLY A 15 7.31 12.58 -5.98
N PRO A 16 7.22 13.70 -6.73
CA PRO A 16 7.72 15.01 -6.28
C PRO A 16 6.97 15.56 -5.07
N THR A 17 5.65 15.34 -4.99
CA THR A 17 4.84 15.74 -3.83
C THR A 17 5.16 14.93 -2.59
N LEU A 18 5.58 13.68 -2.74
CA LEU A 18 6.06 12.83 -1.65
C LEU A 18 7.47 13.22 -1.18
N ALA A 19 8.36 13.63 -2.09
CA ALA A 19 9.70 14.10 -1.75
C ALA A 19 9.67 15.43 -0.97
N LEU A 20 8.74 16.34 -1.28
CA LEU A 20 8.53 17.57 -0.52
C LEU A 20 7.91 17.35 0.88
N ALA A 21 7.39 16.15 1.18
CA ALA A 21 6.91 15.80 2.52
C ALA A 21 8.05 15.38 3.47
N GLU A 22 9.25 15.08 2.94
CA GLU A 22 10.42 14.67 3.70
C GLU A 22 11.05 15.82 4.52
N GLU A 23 10.90 17.08 4.07
CA GLU A 23 11.43 18.25 4.79
C GLU A 23 10.70 18.59 6.10
N VAL A 24 9.53 17.98 6.38
CA VAL A 24 8.78 18.16 7.64
C VAL A 24 9.21 17.10 8.68
N SER A 25 10.47 17.21 9.11
CA SER A 25 11.23 16.28 9.95
C SER A 25 10.71 16.02 11.40
N HIS A 26 9.44 16.30 11.70
CA HIS A 26 8.79 15.99 12.99
C HIS A 26 7.39 15.33 12.87
N GLY A 27 6.89 15.05 11.66
CA GLY A 27 5.62 14.38 11.45
C GLY A 27 5.79 12.85 11.36
N SER A 28 5.07 12.09 12.17
CA SER A 28 5.21 10.63 12.26
C SER A 28 5.30 9.91 10.90
N TYR A 29 6.27 8.99 10.81
CA TYR A 29 6.54 8.09 9.69
C TYR A 29 5.38 7.16 9.30
N ARG A 30 4.20 7.29 9.92
CA ARG A 30 2.99 6.53 9.59
C ARG A 30 2.54 6.73 8.13
N GLY A 31 2.71 7.92 7.56
CA GLY A 31 2.35 8.21 6.16
C GLY A 31 3.21 7.43 5.16
N ILE A 32 4.54 7.47 5.36
CA ILE A 32 5.49 6.67 4.56
C ILE A 32 5.27 5.17 4.80
N GLY A 33 5.05 4.77 6.06
CA GLY A 33 4.65 3.41 6.41
C GLY A 33 3.42 2.95 5.63
N ALA A 34 2.39 3.79 5.48
CA ALA A 34 1.17 3.44 4.76
C ALA A 34 1.44 3.04 3.30
N ILE A 35 2.39 3.67 2.64
CA ILE A 35 2.78 3.35 1.26
C ILE A 35 3.37 1.94 1.19
N TYR A 36 4.35 1.63 2.04
CA TYR A 36 4.98 0.31 2.08
C TYR A 36 3.96 -0.79 2.38
N TYR A 37 3.14 -0.60 3.41
CA TYR A 37 2.14 -1.58 3.83
C TYR A 37 1.01 -1.73 2.79
N THR A 38 0.70 -0.69 2.01
CA THR A 38 -0.24 -0.79 0.88
C THR A 38 0.31 -1.68 -0.22
N ILE A 39 1.57 -1.52 -0.60
CA ILE A 39 2.23 -2.35 -1.62
C ILE A 39 2.31 -3.81 -1.14
N ILE A 40 2.71 -4.02 0.11
CA ILE A 40 2.74 -5.35 0.74
C ILE A 40 1.34 -5.98 0.72
N GLY A 41 0.31 -5.23 1.11
CA GLY A 41 -1.07 -5.71 1.11
C GLY A 41 -1.55 -6.12 -0.28
N ALA A 42 -1.22 -5.34 -1.31
CA ALA A 42 -1.57 -5.67 -2.69
C ALA A 42 -0.91 -6.98 -3.17
N ILE A 43 0.36 -7.20 -2.83
CA ILE A 43 1.09 -8.43 -3.14
C ILE A 43 0.45 -9.62 -2.42
N LEU A 44 0.24 -9.52 -1.12
CA LEU A 44 -0.35 -10.62 -0.34
C LEU A 44 -1.76 -10.99 -0.81
N ILE A 45 -2.60 -10.00 -1.16
CA ILE A 45 -3.94 -10.26 -1.70
C ILE A 45 -3.85 -10.97 -3.06
N TYR A 46 -2.95 -10.52 -3.93
CA TYR A 46 -2.70 -11.16 -5.22
C TYR A 46 -2.23 -12.61 -5.04
N ASP A 47 -1.26 -12.85 -4.15
CA ASP A 47 -0.71 -14.17 -3.87
C ASP A 47 -1.78 -15.13 -3.32
N VAL A 48 -2.69 -14.65 -2.47
CA VAL A 48 -3.81 -15.48 -2.01
C VAL A 48 -4.73 -15.85 -3.17
N ASN A 49 -5.00 -14.93 -4.09
CA ASN A 49 -5.80 -15.24 -5.27
C ASN A 49 -5.11 -16.25 -6.18
N ASP A 50 -3.80 -16.16 -6.35
CA ASP A 50 -3.02 -17.09 -7.17
C ASP A 50 -2.97 -18.49 -6.55
N ALA A 51 -2.73 -18.58 -5.25
CA ALA A 51 -2.60 -19.86 -4.54
C ALA A 51 -3.94 -20.55 -4.23
N PHE A 52 -4.99 -19.78 -3.90
CA PHE A 52 -6.24 -20.33 -3.35
C PHE A 52 -7.51 -19.89 -4.11
N GLY A 53 -7.37 -19.00 -5.09
CA GLY A 53 -8.46 -18.51 -5.92
C GLY A 53 -9.29 -17.38 -5.29
N LYS A 54 -10.19 -16.83 -6.11
CA LYS A 54 -10.94 -15.60 -5.82
C LYS A 54 -11.78 -15.67 -4.54
N LYS A 55 -12.36 -16.82 -4.21
CA LYS A 55 -13.21 -16.96 -3.01
C LYS A 55 -12.40 -16.82 -1.73
N ALA A 56 -11.22 -17.43 -1.68
CA ALA A 56 -10.30 -17.31 -0.55
C ALA A 56 -9.76 -15.88 -0.44
N MET A 57 -9.38 -15.27 -1.56
CA MET A 57 -8.94 -13.86 -1.62
C MET A 57 -9.95 -12.90 -0.99
N LEU A 58 -11.25 -13.06 -1.29
CA LEU A 58 -12.29 -12.17 -0.75
C LEU A 58 -12.40 -12.22 0.79
N ILE A 59 -12.08 -13.36 1.39
CA ILE A 59 -12.08 -13.53 2.85
C ILE A 59 -10.75 -13.04 3.45
N ALA A 60 -9.62 -13.37 2.80
CA ALA A 60 -8.29 -13.01 3.28
C ALA A 60 -7.98 -11.51 3.15
N ALA A 61 -8.46 -10.86 2.09
CA ALA A 61 -8.18 -9.45 1.82
C ALA A 61 -8.52 -8.49 2.99
N PRO A 62 -9.71 -8.54 3.61
CA PRO A 62 -9.98 -7.70 4.78
C PRO A 62 -9.09 -8.04 5.97
N ILE A 63 -8.76 -9.32 6.19
CA ILE A 63 -7.87 -9.76 7.28
C ILE A 63 -6.46 -9.18 7.07
N ILE A 64 -5.94 -9.26 5.84
CA ILE A 64 -4.64 -8.72 5.45
C ILE A 64 -4.62 -7.21 5.63
N ILE A 65 -5.61 -6.49 5.10
CA ILE A 65 -5.67 -5.02 5.19
C ILE A 65 -5.74 -4.55 6.64
N ILE A 66 -6.61 -5.16 7.45
CA ILE A 66 -6.74 -4.82 8.87
C ILE A 66 -5.44 -5.14 9.63
N GLY A 67 -4.87 -6.34 9.42
CA GLY A 67 -3.61 -6.73 10.04
C GLY A 67 -2.47 -5.77 9.73
N LEU A 68 -2.34 -5.36 8.47
CA LEU A 68 -1.33 -4.40 8.03
C LEU A 68 -1.57 -2.98 8.58
N TYR A 69 -2.83 -2.55 8.69
CA TYR A 69 -3.17 -1.26 9.31
C TYR A 69 -2.83 -1.22 10.81
N LEU A 70 -3.03 -2.33 11.52
CA LEU A 70 -2.69 -2.46 12.95
C LEU A 70 -1.18 -2.52 13.18
N LEU A 71 -0.41 -3.02 12.22
CA LEU A 71 1.06 -3.02 12.25
C LEU A 71 1.68 -1.67 11.86
N LEU A 72 0.86 -0.73 11.39
CA LEU A 72 1.36 0.56 10.96
C LEU A 72 1.92 1.34 12.16
N PRO A 73 3.14 1.91 12.07
CA PRO A 73 3.74 2.62 13.18
C PRO A 73 2.82 3.74 13.68
N PRO A 74 2.78 4.00 15.00
CA PRO A 74 1.90 4.99 15.57
C PRO A 74 2.12 6.37 14.95
N GLY A 75 1.00 7.06 14.69
CA GLY A 75 0.99 8.49 14.37
C GLY A 75 1.51 9.28 15.56
N ALA A 76 2.12 10.45 15.33
CA ALA A 76 2.47 11.39 16.39
C ALA A 76 1.18 12.00 16.96
#